data_AF-A0A949MEH9-F1
#
_entry.id   AF-A0A949MEH9-F1
#
_cell.length_a   1.000
_cell.length_b   1.000
_cell.length_c   1.000
_cell.angle_alpha   90.00
_cell.angle_beta   90.00
_cell.angle_gamma   90.00
#
_symmetry.space_group_name_H-M   'P 1'
#
loop_
_entity.id
_entity.type
_entity.pdbx_description
1 polymer ?
#
loop_
_entity_poly.entity_id
_entity_poly.type
_entity_poly.pdbx_seq_one_letter_code
_entity_poly.pdbx_strand_id
1 'polypeptide(L)'
;MFRPVDWIALLICFLAVWGVYLWTLAPDLTLEDSGELCTASFYAGVPHPPGYPFWSLFSYCWTLLPWGSVAWRVEVGESFAAAMACGLVGLMVSRGSSMLIEGIQELNVIGRKWESLICLVCGVTAGWLLGFDSFVWKEAVVINRIALFDVPWLMLVAACLMRWIYAPNQLRYLFISMFFFGLCITVHQTVLCAAMGLEVAIAMARPRYGRTFFLGNSVIYLGIVILMAGHVIPAFNGLAPTLAGILHFVGILSIATYIWLAILTRESIAELSRDGALAAIILFACAFPSNGSVCIFFALLALI
;
A
#
# COMPACT_ATOMS: atom_id res chain seq x y z
N MET A 1 10.30 -3.04 18.98
CA MET A 1 9.77 -1.73 18.54
C MET A 1 8.44 -1.46 19.21
N PHE A 2 7.35 -2.13 18.80
CA PHE A 2 6.05 -1.95 19.46
C PHE A 2 6.05 -2.51 20.89
N ARG A 3 5.51 -1.71 21.80
CA ARG A 3 5.37 -1.97 23.24
C ARG A 3 3.94 -2.44 23.54
N PRO A 4 3.68 -3.03 24.72
CA PRO A 4 2.32 -3.43 25.10
C PRO A 4 1.29 -2.28 24.99
N VAL A 5 1.66 -1.05 25.33
CA VAL A 5 0.77 0.12 25.21
C VAL A 5 0.34 0.43 23.78
N ASP A 6 1.20 0.19 22.80
CA ASP A 6 0.90 0.42 21.38
C ASP A 6 -0.15 -0.59 20.88
N TRP A 7 -0.08 -1.83 21.36
CA TRP A 7 -1.09 -2.86 21.10
C TRP A 7 -2.41 -2.60 21.83
N ILE A 8 -2.36 -2.01 23.02
CA ILE A 8 -3.56 -1.58 23.74
C ILE A 8 -4.24 -0.43 22.96
N ALA A 9 -3.48 0.53 22.44
CA ALA A 9 -4.01 1.61 21.60
C ALA A 9 -4.72 1.03 20.36
N LEU A 10 -4.11 0.05 19.69
CA LEU A 10 -4.75 -0.68 18.58
C LEU A 10 -6.10 -1.25 18.97
N LEU A 11 -6.12 -2.01 20.07
CA LEU A 11 -7.31 -2.75 20.50
C LEU A 11 -8.44 -1.81 20.89
N ILE A 12 -8.13 -0.72 21.61
CA ILE A 12 -9.12 0.30 22.00
C ILE A 12 -9.71 0.96 20.76
N CYS A 13 -8.87 1.40 19.81
CA CYS A 13 -9.34 2.00 18.56
C CYS A 13 -10.21 1.03 17.77
N PHE A 14 -9.71 -0.18 17.52
CA PHE A 14 -10.41 -1.19 16.75
C PHE A 14 -11.77 -1.54 17.36
N LEU A 15 -11.82 -1.90 18.65
CA LEU A 15 -13.06 -2.33 19.30
C LEU A 15 -14.07 -1.20 19.42
N ALA A 16 -13.64 0.01 19.76
CA ALA A 16 -14.55 1.15 19.91
C ALA A 16 -15.16 1.55 18.55
N VAL A 17 -14.33 1.68 17.51
CA VAL A 17 -14.80 2.06 16.17
C VAL A 17 -15.66 0.95 15.58
N TRP A 18 -15.20 -0.31 15.64
CA TRP A 18 -15.97 -1.43 15.09
C TRP A 18 -17.30 -1.63 15.82
N GLY A 19 -17.31 -1.48 17.15
CA GLY A 19 -18.55 -1.57 17.93
C GLY A 19 -19.59 -0.51 17.51
N VAL A 20 -19.15 0.72 17.25
CA VAL A 20 -20.02 1.77 16.73
C VAL A 20 -20.47 1.45 15.30
N TYR A 21 -19.55 1.04 14.43
CA TYR A 21 -19.90 0.68 13.05
C TYR A 21 -20.91 -0.46 12.99
N LEU A 22 -20.73 -1.53 13.79
CA LEU A 22 -21.66 -2.65 13.90
C LEU A 22 -23.06 -2.19 14.34
N TRP A 23 -23.16 -1.21 15.23
CA TRP A 23 -24.46 -0.63 15.61
C TRP A 23 -25.05 0.17 14.45
N THR A 24 -24.23 0.92 13.72
CA THR A 24 -24.72 1.81 12.65
C THR A 24 -24.69 1.21 11.25
N LEU A 25 -24.52 -0.11 11.11
CA LEU A 25 -24.59 -0.79 9.80
C LEU A 25 -25.91 -0.50 9.12
N ALA A 26 -25.88 -0.42 7.79
CA ALA A 26 -27.11 -0.37 7.03
C ALA A 26 -27.91 -1.66 7.28
N PRO A 27 -29.24 -1.56 7.40
CA PRO A 27 -30.07 -2.73 7.67
C PRO A 27 -30.16 -3.68 6.47
N ASP A 28 -29.95 -3.17 5.26
CA ASP A 28 -30.01 -3.90 3.99
C ASP A 28 -29.24 -3.14 2.90
N LEU A 29 -29.20 -3.71 1.69
CA LEU A 29 -28.57 -3.14 0.50
C LEU A 29 -28.92 -1.65 0.30
N THR A 30 -27.88 -0.85 0.12
CA THR A 30 -27.98 0.57 -0.21
C THR A 30 -27.94 0.81 -1.73
N LEU A 31 -27.69 2.06 -2.12
CA LEU A 31 -27.65 2.52 -3.52
C LEU A 31 -26.25 2.33 -4.14
N GLU A 32 -26.02 2.90 -5.33
CA GLU A 32 -24.74 2.82 -6.05
C GLU A 32 -24.42 1.36 -6.41
N ASP A 33 -23.19 0.91 -6.12
CA ASP A 33 -22.69 -0.39 -6.56
C ASP A 33 -23.04 -1.53 -5.59
N SER A 34 -23.73 -1.25 -4.47
CA SER A 34 -23.99 -2.22 -3.38
C SER A 34 -24.56 -3.55 -3.86
N GLY A 35 -25.56 -3.52 -4.74
CA GLY A 35 -26.25 -4.73 -5.19
C GLY A 35 -25.34 -5.65 -6.01
N GLU A 36 -24.54 -5.06 -6.89
CA GLU A 36 -23.57 -5.78 -7.70
C GLU A 36 -22.43 -6.32 -6.82
N LEU A 37 -21.89 -5.50 -5.91
CA LEU A 37 -20.77 -5.85 -5.04
C LEU A 37 -21.15 -6.98 -4.07
N CYS A 38 -22.36 -6.91 -3.50
CA CYS A 38 -22.91 -7.98 -2.68
C CYS A 38 -23.10 -9.27 -3.48
N THR A 39 -23.58 -9.17 -4.73
CA THR A 39 -23.74 -10.35 -5.61
C THR A 39 -22.39 -10.97 -5.95
N ALA A 40 -21.40 -10.16 -6.32
CA ALA A 40 -20.05 -10.64 -6.58
C ALA A 40 -19.43 -11.31 -5.34
N SER A 41 -19.61 -10.71 -4.16
CA SER A 41 -19.16 -11.30 -2.89
C SER A 41 -19.79 -12.66 -2.63
N PHE A 42 -21.08 -12.85 -2.88
CA PHE A 42 -21.78 -14.12 -2.65
C PHE A 42 -21.27 -15.26 -3.54
N TYR A 43 -20.95 -14.97 -4.79
CA TYR A 43 -20.49 -15.95 -5.76
C TYR A 43 -18.96 -16.08 -5.86
N ALA A 44 -18.20 -15.35 -5.03
CA ALA A 44 -16.75 -15.14 -5.22
C ALA A 44 -16.42 -14.69 -6.66
N GLY A 45 -17.28 -13.83 -7.22
CA GLY A 45 -17.23 -13.33 -8.58
C GLY A 45 -16.40 -12.07 -8.76
N VAL A 46 -16.39 -11.58 -10.00
CA VAL A 46 -15.66 -10.37 -10.39
C VAL A 46 -16.68 -9.25 -10.64
N PRO A 47 -16.71 -8.19 -9.80
CA PRO A 47 -17.53 -7.00 -10.04
C PRO A 47 -16.98 -6.14 -11.21
N HIS A 48 -17.55 -4.97 -11.42
CA HIS A 48 -17.13 -4.00 -12.42
C HIS A 48 -15.63 -3.72 -12.35
N PRO A 49 -15.00 -3.34 -13.49
CA PRO A 49 -13.57 -3.04 -13.53
C PRO A 49 -13.15 -2.01 -12.46
N PRO A 50 -12.02 -2.22 -11.77
CA PRO A 50 -10.95 -3.18 -12.07
C PRO A 50 -11.19 -4.62 -11.57
N GLY A 51 -12.33 -4.92 -10.95
CA GLY A 51 -12.73 -6.28 -10.54
C GLY A 51 -12.28 -6.70 -9.14
N TYR A 52 -11.52 -5.88 -8.43
CA TYR A 52 -11.22 -5.97 -6.99
C TYR A 52 -10.96 -7.40 -6.44
N PRO A 53 -10.07 -8.20 -7.02
CA PRO A 53 -9.94 -9.64 -6.72
C PRO A 53 -9.62 -9.93 -5.25
N PHE A 54 -8.79 -9.09 -4.61
CA PHE A 54 -8.47 -9.26 -3.19
C PHE A 54 -9.68 -8.97 -2.29
N TRP A 55 -10.44 -7.92 -2.59
CA TRP A 55 -11.67 -7.59 -1.88
C TRP A 55 -12.73 -8.68 -2.07
N SER A 56 -12.95 -9.18 -3.29
CA SER A 56 -13.96 -10.21 -3.57
C SER A 56 -13.70 -11.51 -2.79
N LEU A 57 -12.45 -11.93 -2.67
CA LEU A 57 -12.08 -13.10 -1.86
C LEU A 57 -12.29 -12.84 -0.37
N PHE A 58 -11.90 -11.65 0.11
CA PHE A 58 -12.09 -11.26 1.50
C PHE A 58 -13.57 -11.21 1.87
N SER A 59 -14.40 -10.52 1.08
CA SER A 59 -15.83 -10.35 1.33
C SER A 59 -16.57 -11.69 1.22
N TYR A 60 -16.18 -12.56 0.28
CA TYR A 60 -16.72 -13.92 0.18
C TYR A 60 -16.55 -14.70 1.49
N CYS A 61 -15.40 -14.60 2.17
CA CYS A 61 -15.21 -15.26 3.47
C CYS A 61 -16.24 -14.81 4.51
N TRP A 62 -16.65 -13.54 4.50
CA TRP A 62 -17.68 -13.04 5.42
C TRP A 62 -19.09 -13.53 5.07
N THR A 63 -19.37 -13.79 3.79
CA THR A 63 -20.67 -14.36 3.39
C THR A 63 -20.94 -15.76 3.96
N LEU A 64 -19.89 -16.46 4.39
CA LEU A 64 -19.96 -17.80 5.01
C LEU A 64 -20.52 -17.80 6.44
N LEU A 65 -20.65 -16.64 7.08
CA LEU A 65 -21.34 -16.54 8.38
C LEU A 65 -22.77 -17.07 8.26
N PRO A 66 -23.32 -17.82 9.22
CA PRO A 66 -24.61 -18.49 9.02
C PRO A 66 -25.85 -17.63 9.34
N TRP A 67 -25.68 -16.36 9.76
CA TRP A 67 -26.77 -15.47 10.17
C TRP A 67 -26.72 -14.12 9.45
N GLY A 68 -27.84 -13.39 9.46
CA GLY A 68 -27.98 -12.11 8.74
C GLY A 68 -28.15 -12.29 7.24
N SER A 69 -28.52 -11.21 6.54
CA SER A 69 -28.53 -11.17 5.08
C SER A 69 -27.10 -11.19 4.52
N VAL A 70 -26.93 -11.54 3.24
CA VAL A 70 -25.61 -11.50 2.60
C VAL A 70 -25.04 -10.08 2.62
N ALA A 71 -25.89 -9.07 2.37
CA ALA A 71 -25.50 -7.67 2.43
C ALA A 71 -24.92 -7.31 3.80
N TRP A 72 -25.66 -7.62 4.87
CA TRP A 72 -25.19 -7.38 6.23
C TRP A 72 -23.84 -8.06 6.52
N ARG A 73 -23.64 -9.30 6.08
CA ARG A 73 -22.36 -10.02 6.30
C ARG A 73 -21.19 -9.34 5.59
N VAL A 74 -21.40 -8.86 4.37
CA VAL A 74 -20.37 -8.13 3.61
C VAL A 74 -20.05 -6.81 4.32
N GLU A 75 -21.05 -6.06 4.76
CA GLU A 75 -20.87 -4.81 5.52
C GLU A 75 -20.12 -5.03 6.85
N VAL A 76 -20.37 -6.14 7.54
CA VAL A 76 -19.59 -6.52 8.73
C VAL A 76 -18.11 -6.69 8.38
N GLY A 77 -17.81 -7.30 7.24
CA GLY A 77 -16.43 -7.48 6.76
C GLY A 77 -15.75 -6.15 6.41
N GLU A 78 -16.47 -5.25 5.73
CA GLU A 78 -15.96 -3.93 5.36
C GLU A 78 -15.75 -3.04 6.57
N SER A 79 -16.72 -2.96 7.48
CA SER A 79 -16.60 -2.22 8.74
C SER A 79 -15.47 -2.76 9.61
N PHE A 80 -15.24 -4.08 9.61
CA PHE A 80 -14.10 -4.70 10.29
C PHE A 80 -12.77 -4.22 9.71
N ALA A 81 -12.64 -4.22 8.37
CA ALA A 81 -11.44 -3.77 7.69
C ALA A 81 -11.16 -2.28 7.97
N ALA A 82 -12.18 -1.42 7.88
CA ALA A 82 -12.06 0.00 8.20
C ALA A 82 -11.69 0.26 9.67
N ALA A 83 -12.30 -0.45 10.61
CA ALA A 83 -11.95 -0.34 12.03
C ALA A 83 -10.53 -0.84 12.32
N MET A 84 -10.06 -1.87 11.61
CA MET A 84 -8.68 -2.36 11.72
C MET A 84 -7.67 -1.30 11.28
N ALA A 85 -7.99 -0.51 10.25
CA ALA A 85 -7.17 0.63 9.85
C ALA A 85 -7.01 1.63 10.99
N CYS A 86 -8.10 1.96 11.68
CA CYS A 86 -8.11 2.86 12.84
C CYS A 86 -7.24 2.31 13.99
N GLY A 87 -7.30 0.99 14.22
CA GLY A 87 -6.42 0.29 15.14
C GLY A 87 -4.94 0.42 14.79
N LEU A 88 -4.58 0.16 13.53
CA LEU A 88 -3.19 0.24 13.05
C LEU A 88 -2.65 1.69 13.10
N VAL A 89 -3.47 2.69 12.78
CA VAL A 89 -3.13 4.11 12.99
C VAL A 89 -2.85 4.38 14.46
N GLY A 90 -3.72 3.93 15.36
CA GLY A 90 -3.51 4.12 16.80
C GLY A 90 -2.22 3.49 17.31
N LEU A 91 -1.89 2.29 16.84
CA LEU A 91 -0.64 1.61 17.14
C LEU A 91 0.59 2.40 16.65
N MET A 92 0.55 2.84 15.39
CA MET A 92 1.65 3.57 14.77
C MET A 92 1.87 4.93 15.43
N VAL A 93 0.80 5.66 15.74
CA VAL A 93 0.88 6.96 16.41
C VAL A 93 1.35 6.81 17.85
N SER A 94 0.85 5.82 18.61
CA SER A 94 1.35 5.53 19.96
C SER A 94 2.86 5.26 19.95
N ARG A 95 3.34 4.45 18.99
CA ARG A 95 4.77 4.18 18.87
C ARG A 95 5.56 5.40 18.40
N GLY A 96 5.02 6.17 17.44
CA GLY A 96 5.60 7.40 16.94
C GLY A 96 5.79 8.45 18.04
N SER A 97 4.78 8.63 18.90
CA SER A 97 4.87 9.52 20.07
C SER A 97 6.01 9.13 21.00
N SER A 98 6.19 7.84 21.28
CA SER A 98 7.32 7.34 22.07
C SER A 98 8.66 7.66 21.42
N MET A 99 8.78 7.45 20.11
CA MET A 99 10.01 7.74 19.36
C MET A 99 10.32 9.24 19.33
N LEU A 100 9.30 10.10 19.26
CA LEU A 100 9.47 11.55 19.33
C LEU A 100 9.93 11.99 20.72
N ILE A 101 9.34 11.43 21.78
CA ILE A 101 9.76 11.73 23.17
C ILE A 101 11.20 11.27 23.40
N GLU A 102 11.54 10.04 23.01
CA GLU A 102 12.90 9.48 23.12
C GLU A 102 13.94 10.32 22.33
N GLY A 103 13.51 11.01 21.27
CA GLY A 103 14.36 11.85 20.42
C GLY A 103 14.59 13.28 20.91
N ILE A 104 13.79 13.79 21.86
CA ILE A 104 13.89 15.15 22.40
C ILE A 104 14.47 15.09 23.81
N GLN A 105 15.70 15.58 23.98
CA GLN A 105 16.46 15.42 25.24
C GLN A 105 15.74 16.01 26.45
N GLU A 106 15.05 17.14 26.27
CA GLU A 106 14.29 17.84 27.30
C GLU A 106 13.09 17.04 27.81
N LEU A 107 12.54 16.13 27.00
CA LEU A 107 11.39 15.31 27.36
C LEU A 107 11.77 13.99 28.05
N ASN A 108 13.07 13.64 28.09
CA ASN A 108 13.54 12.43 28.75
C ASN A 108 13.36 12.44 30.29
N VAL A 109 12.99 13.59 30.86
CA VAL A 109 12.60 13.71 32.27
C VAL A 109 11.23 13.11 32.56
N ILE A 110 10.42 12.86 31.52
CA ILE A 110 9.07 12.28 31.66
C ILE A 110 9.21 10.81 32.09
N GLY A 111 8.64 10.49 33.25
CA GLY A 111 8.62 9.12 33.75
C GLY A 111 7.86 8.17 32.82
N ARG A 112 8.32 6.92 32.73
CA ARG A 112 7.78 5.89 31.79
C ARG A 112 6.26 5.70 31.85
N LYS A 113 5.65 5.87 33.03
CA LYS A 113 4.19 5.80 33.21
C LYS A 113 3.47 6.90 32.43
N TRP A 114 3.93 8.15 32.56
CA TRP A 114 3.38 9.32 31.88
C TRP A 114 3.65 9.26 30.38
N GLU A 115 4.85 8.84 29.97
CA GLU A 115 5.17 8.60 28.57
C GLU A 115 4.19 7.59 27.93
N SER A 116 3.92 6.47 28.61
CA SER A 116 2.99 5.45 28.12
C SER A 116 1.56 6.00 28.02
N LEU A 117 1.12 6.80 29.00
CA LEU A 117 -0.20 7.43 28.97
C LEU A 117 -0.33 8.42 27.80
N ILE A 118 0.68 9.26 27.57
CA ILE A 118 0.71 10.21 26.44
C ILE A 118 0.63 9.44 25.12
N CYS A 119 1.44 8.40 24.96
CA CYS A 119 1.42 7.57 23.74
C CYS A 119 0.04 6.94 23.51
N LEU A 120 -0.58 6.41 24.57
CA LEU A 120 -1.93 5.85 24.50
C LEU A 120 -2.96 6.89 24.06
N VAL A 121 -2.96 8.07 24.69
CA VAL A 121 -3.90 9.16 24.36
C VAL A 121 -3.71 9.63 22.93
N CYS A 122 -2.48 9.87 22.48
CA CYS A 122 -2.18 10.26 21.10
C CYS A 122 -2.64 9.19 20.10
N GLY A 123 -2.33 7.92 20.37
CA GLY A 123 -2.73 6.79 19.52
C GLY A 123 -4.25 6.65 19.42
N VAL A 124 -4.94 6.65 20.56
CA VAL A 124 -6.41 6.53 20.60
C VAL A 124 -7.07 7.70 19.88
N THR A 125 -6.60 8.93 20.14
CA THR A 125 -7.12 10.13 19.47
C THR A 125 -6.97 10.05 17.96
N ALA A 126 -5.79 9.65 17.46
CA ALA A 126 -5.56 9.55 16.02
C ALA A 126 -6.43 8.48 15.34
N GLY A 127 -6.55 7.29 15.95
CA GLY A 127 -7.40 6.22 15.41
C GLY A 127 -8.88 6.59 15.42
N TRP A 128 -9.36 7.26 16.47
CA TRP A 128 -10.75 7.73 16.55
C TRP A 128 -11.05 8.88 15.61
N LEU A 129 -10.11 9.80 15.38
CA LEU A 129 -10.28 10.85 14.38
C LEU A 129 -10.44 10.28 12.97
N LEU A 130 -9.73 9.20 12.64
CA LEU A 130 -9.93 8.50 11.36
C LEU A 130 -11.29 7.77 11.33
N GLY A 131 -11.60 6.99 12.37
CA GLY A 131 -12.80 6.15 12.38
C GLY A 131 -14.12 6.92 12.49
N PHE A 132 -14.14 8.01 13.24
CA PHE A 132 -15.33 8.85 13.40
C PHE A 132 -15.34 10.05 12.46
N ASP A 133 -14.44 10.10 11.48
CA ASP A 133 -14.58 11.01 10.36
C ASP A 133 -15.88 10.72 9.59
N SER A 134 -16.52 11.79 9.15
CA SER A 134 -17.85 11.72 8.53
C SER A 134 -17.86 10.95 7.20
N PHE A 135 -16.74 10.93 6.47
CA PHE A 135 -16.63 10.19 5.21
C PHE A 135 -16.29 8.73 5.49
N VAL A 136 -15.24 8.48 6.28
CA VAL A 136 -14.81 7.11 6.62
C VAL A 136 -15.93 6.31 7.27
N TRP A 137 -16.65 6.91 8.24
CA TRP A 137 -17.76 6.24 8.90
C TRP A 137 -18.87 5.88 7.90
N LYS A 138 -19.34 6.84 7.09
CA LYS A 138 -20.42 6.59 6.12
C LYS A 138 -20.09 5.47 5.14
N GLU A 139 -18.85 5.40 4.68
CA GLU A 139 -18.40 4.38 3.73
C GLU A 139 -18.04 3.05 4.40
N ALA A 140 -17.78 3.03 5.71
CA ALA A 140 -17.48 1.80 6.44
C ALA A 140 -18.72 0.97 6.79
N VAL A 141 -19.91 1.58 6.76
CA VAL A 141 -21.17 0.98 7.23
C VAL A 141 -22.14 0.62 6.10
N VAL A 142 -21.68 0.68 4.85
CA VAL A 142 -22.43 0.37 3.64
C VAL A 142 -21.52 -0.28 2.60
N ILE A 143 -22.09 -1.10 1.70
CA ILE A 143 -21.34 -1.71 0.59
C ILE A 143 -21.25 -0.71 -0.57
N ASN A 144 -20.22 0.12 -0.61
CA ASN A 144 -20.13 1.12 -1.68
C ASN A 144 -18.71 1.31 -2.20
N ARG A 145 -17.91 2.14 -1.51
CA ARG A 145 -16.56 2.49 -1.98
C ARG A 145 -15.54 1.50 -1.46
N ILE A 146 -15.21 0.51 -2.32
CA ILE A 146 -14.16 -0.48 -2.06
C ILE A 146 -12.81 0.15 -1.72
N ALA A 147 -12.53 1.39 -2.13
CA ALA A 147 -11.28 2.08 -1.77
C ALA A 147 -11.01 2.14 -0.26
N LEU A 148 -12.04 2.16 0.60
CA LEU A 148 -11.84 2.14 2.05
C LEU A 148 -11.26 0.81 2.55
N PHE A 149 -11.51 -0.30 1.84
CA PHE A 149 -10.94 -1.60 2.13
C PHE A 149 -9.40 -1.62 2.03
N ASP A 150 -8.79 -0.72 1.25
CA ASP A 150 -7.33 -0.62 1.13
C ASP A 150 -6.63 -0.05 2.36
N VAL A 151 -7.31 0.81 3.11
CA VAL A 151 -6.69 1.57 4.20
C VAL A 151 -6.04 0.68 5.26
N PRO A 152 -6.64 -0.40 5.80
CA PRO A 152 -5.95 -1.25 6.78
C PRO A 152 -4.67 -1.89 6.23
N TRP A 153 -4.68 -2.28 4.95
CA TRP A 153 -3.53 -2.91 4.31
C TRP A 153 -2.41 -1.90 4.07
N LEU A 154 -2.75 -0.67 3.67
CA LEU A 154 -1.78 0.42 3.56
C LEU A 154 -1.20 0.80 4.94
N MET A 155 -2.01 0.77 6.01
CA MET A 155 -1.50 0.97 7.37
C MET A 155 -0.61 -0.18 7.83
N LEU A 156 -0.89 -1.42 7.42
CA LEU A 156 -0.01 -2.57 7.66
C LEU A 156 1.34 -2.40 6.93
N VAL A 157 1.30 -1.95 5.66
CA VAL A 157 2.49 -1.60 4.87
C VAL A 157 3.33 -0.56 5.62
N ALA A 158 2.71 0.53 6.08
CA ALA A 158 3.38 1.60 6.80
C ALA A 158 3.93 1.16 8.16
N ALA A 159 3.18 0.36 8.93
CA ALA A 159 3.64 -0.20 10.21
C ALA A 159 4.83 -1.16 10.04
N CYS A 160 4.80 -1.98 8.98
CA CYS A 160 5.91 -2.87 8.64
C CYS A 160 7.15 -2.08 8.21
N LEU A 161 6.99 -1.03 7.40
CA LEU A 161 8.10 -0.16 7.01
C LEU A 161 8.66 0.61 8.20
N MET A 162 7.82 1.16 9.07
CA MET A 162 8.25 1.79 10.32
C MET A 162 9.15 0.84 11.13
N ARG A 163 8.76 -0.44 11.25
CA ARG A 163 9.57 -1.45 11.93
C ARG A 163 10.86 -1.81 11.20
N TRP A 164 10.79 -1.92 9.88
CA TRP A 164 11.95 -2.23 9.08
C TRP A 164 12.97 -1.09 9.08
N ILE A 165 12.54 0.18 8.97
CA ILE A 165 13.42 1.35 9.04
C ILE A 165 14.18 1.40 10.37
N TYR A 166 13.51 1.07 11.48
CA TYR A 166 14.16 0.99 12.79
C TYR A 166 15.18 -0.16 12.89
N ALA A 167 14.92 -1.29 12.23
CA ALA A 167 15.81 -2.45 12.23
C ALA A 167 15.98 -3.03 10.80
N PRO A 168 16.79 -2.38 9.92
CA PRO A 168 16.81 -2.70 8.49
C PRO A 168 17.32 -4.10 8.13
N ASN A 169 17.96 -4.80 9.09
CA ASN A 169 18.39 -6.19 8.93
C ASN A 169 17.19 -7.17 8.91
N GLN A 170 16.00 -6.75 9.41
CA GLN A 170 14.81 -7.60 9.49
C GLN A 170 13.99 -7.56 8.19
N LEU A 171 14.56 -8.06 7.09
CA LEU A 171 13.98 -7.98 5.73
C LEU A 171 12.55 -8.53 5.61
N ARG A 172 12.13 -9.44 6.50
CA ARG A 172 10.75 -9.96 6.54
C ARG A 172 9.70 -8.85 6.54
N TYR A 173 9.94 -7.74 7.25
CA TYR A 173 8.98 -6.64 7.31
C TYR A 173 8.94 -5.83 6.02
N LEU A 174 10.07 -5.69 5.32
CA LEU A 174 10.10 -5.11 3.99
C LEU A 174 9.34 -5.98 3.00
N PHE A 175 9.54 -7.31 3.02
CA PHE A 175 8.82 -8.21 2.12
C PHE A 175 7.32 -8.26 2.40
N ILE A 176 6.89 -8.31 3.66
CA ILE A 176 5.46 -8.22 4.02
C ILE A 176 4.89 -6.89 3.52
N SER A 177 5.61 -5.79 3.72
CA SER A 177 5.20 -4.47 3.22
C SER A 177 5.05 -4.46 1.70
N MET A 178 6.03 -4.94 0.94
CA MET A 178 5.96 -4.94 -0.53
C MET A 178 4.85 -5.87 -1.06
N PHE A 179 4.62 -7.00 -0.39
CA PHE A 179 3.55 -7.93 -0.73
C PHE A 179 2.16 -7.28 -0.55
N PHE A 180 1.89 -6.71 0.62
CA PHE A 180 0.60 -6.05 0.88
C PHE A 180 0.43 -4.77 0.06
N PHE A 181 1.51 -4.05 -0.24
CA PHE A 181 1.45 -2.91 -1.16
C PHE A 181 1.02 -3.35 -2.57
N GLY A 182 1.57 -4.47 -3.06
CA GLY A 182 1.11 -5.10 -4.30
C GLY A 182 -0.38 -5.45 -4.27
N LEU A 183 -0.88 -6.01 -3.16
CA LEU A 183 -2.31 -6.29 -3.00
C LEU A 183 -3.17 -5.00 -3.03
N CYS A 184 -2.73 -3.91 -2.40
CA CYS A 184 -3.46 -2.64 -2.43
C CYS A 184 -3.64 -2.12 -3.86
N ILE A 185 -2.62 -2.26 -4.73
CA ILE A 185 -2.71 -1.83 -6.13
C ILE A 185 -3.79 -2.60 -6.89
N THR A 186 -4.10 -3.85 -6.49
CA THR A 186 -5.17 -4.65 -7.11
C THR A 186 -6.58 -4.23 -6.71
N VAL A 187 -6.70 -3.46 -5.62
CA VAL A 187 -7.97 -2.94 -5.12
C VAL A 187 -8.16 -1.52 -5.67
N HIS A 188 -7.22 -0.60 -5.40
CA HIS A 188 -7.30 0.75 -5.92
C HIS A 188 -5.96 1.26 -6.48
N GLN A 189 -5.94 1.52 -7.79
CA GLN A 189 -4.73 1.91 -8.53
C GLN A 189 -4.14 3.25 -8.08
N THR A 190 -4.92 4.13 -7.46
CA THR A 190 -4.44 5.43 -6.95
C THR A 190 -3.41 5.26 -5.82
N VAL A 191 -3.39 4.10 -5.15
CA VAL A 191 -2.37 3.73 -4.15
C VAL A 191 -0.96 3.69 -4.77
N LEU A 192 -0.83 3.58 -6.09
CA LEU A 192 0.45 3.69 -6.79
C LEU A 192 1.16 5.02 -6.50
N CYS A 193 0.42 6.10 -6.23
CA CYS A 193 1.02 7.37 -5.83
C CYS A 193 1.81 7.27 -4.52
N ALA A 194 1.44 6.35 -3.61
CA ALA A 194 2.19 6.11 -2.39
C ALA A 194 3.54 5.43 -2.64
N ALA A 195 3.73 4.74 -3.79
CA ALA A 195 4.96 4.02 -4.13
C ALA A 195 6.18 4.93 -4.01
N MET A 196 6.12 6.14 -4.58
CA MET A 196 7.22 7.11 -4.53
C MET A 196 7.63 7.44 -3.09
N GLY A 197 6.67 7.61 -2.19
CA GLY A 197 6.94 7.86 -0.77
C GLY A 197 7.58 6.67 -0.08
N LEU A 198 7.11 5.45 -0.38
CA LEU A 198 7.69 4.21 0.16
C LEU A 198 9.14 4.01 -0.31
N GLU A 199 9.40 4.23 -1.58
CA GLU A 199 10.72 4.08 -2.19
C GLU A 199 11.72 5.09 -1.66
N VAL A 200 11.30 6.34 -1.48
CA VAL A 200 12.12 7.38 -0.82
C VAL A 200 12.45 6.95 0.61
N ALA A 201 11.47 6.46 1.39
CA ALA A 201 11.72 5.96 2.74
C ALA A 201 12.69 4.76 2.75
N ILE A 202 12.57 3.86 1.77
CA ILE A 202 13.48 2.72 1.59
C ILE A 202 14.89 3.18 1.23
N ALA A 203 15.02 4.15 0.32
CA ALA A 203 16.30 4.71 -0.09
C ALA A 203 17.00 5.43 1.06
N MET A 204 16.26 6.15 1.91
CA MET A 204 16.80 6.80 3.10
C MET A 204 17.29 5.79 4.14
N ALA A 205 16.56 4.69 4.34
CA ALA A 205 16.95 3.66 5.30
C ALA A 205 18.10 2.76 4.80
N ARG A 206 18.07 2.40 3.51
CA ARG A 206 19.08 1.57 2.83
C ARG A 206 19.23 2.02 1.37
N PRO A 207 20.21 2.88 1.07
CA PRO A 207 20.44 3.42 -0.28
C PRO A 207 20.57 2.35 -1.37
N ARG A 208 21.18 1.20 -1.05
CA ARG A 208 21.33 0.08 -2.00
C ARG A 208 20.01 -0.52 -2.45
N TYR A 209 19.03 -0.67 -1.56
CA TYR A 209 17.70 -1.16 -1.94
C TYR A 209 16.92 -0.08 -2.67
N GLY A 210 17.00 1.17 -2.20
CA GLY A 210 16.41 2.32 -2.90
C GLY A 210 16.84 2.40 -4.35
N ARG A 211 18.15 2.20 -4.64
CA ARG A 211 18.67 2.13 -6.01
C ARG A 211 17.88 1.14 -6.87
N THR A 212 17.65 -0.07 -6.38
CA THR A 212 16.92 -1.11 -7.13
C THR A 212 15.47 -0.71 -7.41
N PHE A 213 14.80 -0.03 -6.48
CA PHE A 213 13.45 0.52 -6.73
C PHE A 213 13.47 1.60 -7.82
N PHE A 214 14.39 2.56 -7.73
CA PHE A 214 14.51 3.62 -8.75
C PHE A 214 14.95 3.08 -10.12
N LEU A 215 15.72 1.99 -10.16
CA LEU A 215 15.98 1.24 -11.40
C LEU A 215 14.68 0.66 -11.96
N GLY A 216 13.84 0.03 -11.13
CA GLY A 216 12.53 -0.47 -11.52
C GLY A 216 11.66 0.62 -12.15
N ASN A 217 11.53 1.78 -11.49
CA ASN A 217 10.80 2.92 -12.05
C ASN A 217 11.38 3.41 -13.37
N SER A 218 12.70 3.44 -13.49
CA SER A 218 13.40 3.85 -14.71
C SER A 218 13.09 2.91 -15.87
N VAL A 219 13.10 1.59 -15.63
CA VAL A 219 12.77 0.58 -16.62
C VAL A 219 11.30 0.66 -17.03
N ILE A 220 10.38 0.81 -16.06
CA ILE A 220 8.94 0.98 -16.34
C ILE A 220 8.71 2.23 -17.18
N TYR A 221 9.31 3.35 -16.80
CA TYR A 221 9.20 4.62 -17.53
C TYR A 221 9.69 4.49 -18.98
N LEU A 222 10.91 3.96 -19.19
CA LEU A 222 11.46 3.76 -20.52
C LEU A 222 10.61 2.79 -21.35
N GLY A 223 10.07 1.73 -20.73
CA GLY A 223 9.14 0.80 -21.38
C GLY A 223 7.86 1.50 -21.84
N ILE A 224 7.26 2.34 -21.00
CA ILE A 224 6.09 3.14 -21.36
C ILE A 224 6.41 4.08 -22.54
N VAL A 225 7.55 4.77 -22.51
CA VAL A 225 7.97 5.67 -23.60
C VAL A 225 8.15 4.90 -24.92
N ILE A 226 8.73 3.70 -24.89
CA ILE A 226 8.86 2.84 -26.08
C ILE A 226 7.48 2.44 -26.62
N LEU A 227 6.57 1.99 -25.75
CA LEU A 227 5.22 1.58 -26.13
C LEU A 227 4.37 2.74 -26.65
N MET A 228 4.57 3.95 -26.10
CA MET A 228 3.98 5.20 -26.58
C MET A 228 4.45 5.53 -27.99
N ALA A 229 5.77 5.47 -28.23
CA ALA A 229 6.35 5.74 -29.54
C ALA A 229 5.89 4.73 -30.61
N GLY A 230 5.65 3.48 -30.20
CA GLY A 230 5.13 2.43 -31.07
C GLY A 230 3.60 2.44 -31.25
N HIS A 231 2.87 3.33 -30.58
CA HIS A 231 1.39 3.38 -30.56
C HIS A 231 0.74 2.02 -30.22
N VAL A 232 1.43 1.17 -29.45
CA VAL A 232 1.03 -0.22 -29.16
C VAL A 232 -0.18 -0.27 -28.24
N ILE A 233 -0.23 0.63 -27.24
CA ILE A 233 -1.29 0.67 -26.23
C ILE A 233 -2.18 1.88 -26.51
N PRO A 234 -3.45 1.66 -26.90
CA PRO A 234 -4.38 2.75 -27.22
C PRO A 234 -4.57 3.75 -26.09
N ALA A 235 -4.51 3.29 -24.83
CA ALA A 235 -4.66 4.12 -23.64
C ALA A 235 -3.59 5.22 -23.51
N PHE A 236 -2.45 5.10 -24.19
CA PHE A 236 -1.42 6.13 -24.19
C PHE A 236 -1.51 7.11 -25.37
N ASN A 237 -2.37 6.84 -26.35
CA ASN A 237 -2.55 7.72 -27.49
C ASN A 237 -3.39 8.93 -27.07
N GLY A 238 -2.83 10.14 -27.18
CA GLY A 238 -3.54 11.37 -26.79
C GLY A 238 -3.59 11.62 -25.28
N LEU A 239 -2.61 11.12 -24.53
CA LEU A 239 -2.41 11.44 -23.11
C LEU A 239 -2.48 12.96 -22.88
N ALA A 240 -3.25 13.37 -21.86
CA ALA A 240 -3.32 14.76 -21.46
C ALA A 240 -1.90 15.32 -21.19
N PRO A 241 -1.57 16.56 -21.64
CA PRO A 241 -0.23 17.11 -21.49
C PRO A 241 0.27 17.12 -20.04
N THR A 242 -0.63 17.31 -19.08
CA THR A 242 -0.33 17.25 -17.65
C THR A 242 0.13 15.86 -17.21
N LEU A 243 -0.55 14.81 -17.64
CA LEU A 243 -0.22 13.42 -17.29
C LEU A 243 1.08 12.97 -17.97
N ALA A 244 1.29 13.34 -19.23
CA ALA A 244 2.55 13.13 -19.92
C ALA A 244 3.71 13.87 -19.21
N GLY A 245 3.49 15.11 -18.78
CA GLY A 245 4.45 15.90 -18.00
C GLY A 245 4.84 15.21 -16.69
N ILE A 246 3.86 14.70 -15.93
CA ILE A 246 4.11 13.95 -14.69
C ILE A 246 4.91 12.67 -14.97
N LEU A 247 4.54 11.90 -16.00
CA LEU A 247 5.23 10.67 -16.38
C LEU A 247 6.72 10.94 -16.68
N HIS A 248 7.02 11.93 -17.53
CA HIS A 248 8.39 12.29 -17.87
C HIS A 248 9.16 12.83 -16.67
N PHE A 249 8.54 13.69 -15.86
CA PHE A 249 9.17 14.26 -14.67
C PHE A 249 9.58 13.18 -13.67
N VAL A 250 8.64 12.30 -13.29
CA VAL A 250 8.89 11.20 -12.34
C VAL A 250 9.89 10.19 -12.92
N GLY A 251 9.77 9.88 -14.21
CA GLY A 251 10.67 8.96 -14.90
C GLY A 251 12.12 9.44 -14.96
N ILE A 252 12.34 10.68 -15.39
CA ILE A 252 13.68 11.30 -15.45
C ILE A 252 14.27 11.43 -14.06
N LEU A 253 13.48 11.86 -13.07
CA LEU A 253 13.96 11.98 -11.69
C LEU A 253 14.33 10.61 -11.11
N SER A 254 13.60 9.54 -11.46
CA SER A 254 13.93 8.17 -11.06
C SER A 254 15.27 7.72 -11.64
N ILE A 255 15.55 8.01 -12.92
CA ILE A 255 16.84 7.71 -13.56
C ILE A 255 17.97 8.48 -12.87
N ALA A 256 17.78 9.78 -12.65
CA ALA A 256 18.78 10.62 -11.97
C ALA A 256 19.06 10.12 -10.55
N THR A 257 18.01 9.72 -9.82
CA THR A 257 18.13 9.18 -8.45
C THR A 257 18.82 7.82 -8.44
N TYR A 258 18.54 6.94 -9.41
CA TYR A 258 19.26 5.68 -9.58
C TYR A 258 20.76 5.90 -9.78
N ILE A 259 21.14 6.80 -10.71
CA ILE A 259 22.54 7.12 -10.99
C ILE A 259 23.23 7.69 -9.75
N TRP A 260 22.57 8.64 -9.08
CA TRP A 260 23.08 9.23 -7.84
C TRP A 260 23.33 8.17 -6.76
N LEU A 261 22.36 7.29 -6.52
CA LEU A 261 22.48 6.23 -5.52
C LEU A 261 23.56 5.21 -5.88
N ALA A 262 23.72 4.87 -7.16
CA ALA A 262 24.79 3.98 -7.62
C ALA A 262 26.20 4.56 -7.36
N ILE A 263 26.37 5.87 -7.57
CA ILE A 263 27.61 6.58 -7.23
C ILE A 263 27.82 6.58 -5.71
N LEU A 264 26.77 6.90 -4.95
CA LEU A 264 26.82 6.98 -3.48
C LEU A 264 27.18 5.64 -2.84
N THR A 265 26.64 4.52 -3.34
CA THR A 265 26.89 3.18 -2.79
C THR A 265 28.13 2.51 -3.36
N ARG A 266 28.86 3.20 -4.26
CA ARG A 266 30.11 2.74 -4.91
C ARG A 266 29.97 1.35 -5.53
N GLU A 267 28.91 1.17 -6.32
CA GLU A 267 28.62 -0.11 -6.95
C GLU A 267 29.71 -0.51 -7.95
N SER A 268 29.96 -1.80 -8.02
CA SER A 268 30.94 -2.36 -8.96
C SER A 268 30.44 -2.29 -10.40
N ILE A 269 31.37 -2.33 -11.35
CA ILE A 269 31.03 -2.42 -12.77
C ILE A 269 30.18 -3.67 -13.04
N ALA A 270 30.46 -4.79 -12.36
CA ALA A 270 29.69 -6.02 -12.49
C ALA A 270 28.22 -5.85 -12.06
N GLU A 271 27.95 -5.14 -10.95
CA GLU A 271 26.59 -4.85 -10.49
C GLU A 271 25.86 -3.94 -11.48
N LEU A 272 26.53 -2.90 -11.99
CA LEU A 272 25.95 -2.01 -13.00
C LEU A 272 25.68 -2.73 -14.33
N SER A 273 26.56 -3.65 -14.74
CA SER A 273 26.36 -4.47 -15.93
C SER A 273 25.16 -5.41 -15.77
N ARG A 274 24.95 -5.99 -14.58
CA ARG A 274 23.76 -6.80 -14.28
C ARG A 274 22.49 -5.96 -14.34
N ASP A 275 22.50 -4.79 -13.71
CA ASP A 275 21.37 -3.86 -13.71
C ASP A 275 21.02 -3.45 -15.16
N GLY A 276 22.04 -3.13 -15.98
CA GLY A 276 21.89 -2.82 -17.40
C GLY A 276 21.37 -3.99 -18.23
N ALA A 277 21.84 -5.22 -17.98
CA ALA A 277 21.35 -6.41 -18.66
C ALA A 277 19.86 -6.64 -18.37
N LEU A 278 19.45 -6.58 -17.10
CA LEU A 278 18.04 -6.72 -16.69
C LEU A 278 17.15 -5.65 -17.33
N ALA A 279 17.60 -4.39 -17.33
CA ALA A 279 16.89 -3.31 -17.99
C ALA A 279 16.75 -3.56 -19.50
N ALA A 280 17.84 -3.95 -20.17
CA ALA A 280 17.85 -4.19 -21.61
C ALA A 280 16.85 -5.28 -22.02
N ILE A 281 16.77 -6.36 -21.25
CA ILE A 281 15.83 -7.47 -21.47
C ILE A 281 14.38 -6.99 -21.44
N ILE A 282 14.00 -6.24 -20.40
CA ILE A 282 12.63 -5.76 -20.22
C ILE A 282 12.29 -4.74 -21.32
N LEU A 283 13.20 -3.81 -21.61
CA LEU A 283 12.99 -2.80 -22.64
C LEU A 283 12.93 -3.39 -24.04
N PHE A 284 13.70 -4.45 -24.30
CA PHE A 284 13.62 -5.18 -25.56
C PHE A 284 12.25 -5.86 -25.74
N ALA A 285 11.69 -6.43 -24.67
CA ALA A 285 10.33 -6.98 -24.69
C ALA A 285 9.27 -5.89 -24.99
N CYS A 286 9.44 -4.68 -24.46
CA CYS A 286 8.57 -3.54 -24.78
C CYS A 286 8.71 -3.08 -26.25
N ALA A 287 9.92 -3.12 -26.81
CA ALA A 287 10.19 -2.72 -28.19
C ALA A 287 9.64 -3.72 -29.23
N PHE A 288 9.57 -5.00 -28.87
CA PHE A 288 9.07 -6.07 -29.75
C PHE A 288 7.97 -6.91 -29.07
N PRO A 289 6.76 -6.38 -28.88
CA PRO A 289 5.69 -7.06 -28.13
C PRO A 289 5.31 -8.43 -28.70
N SER A 290 5.44 -8.62 -30.01
CA SER A 290 5.16 -9.88 -30.72
C SER A 290 6.13 -11.02 -30.41
N ASN A 291 7.31 -10.71 -29.86
CA ASN A 291 8.38 -11.67 -29.55
C ASN A 291 8.52 -11.96 -28.05
N GLY A 292 7.50 -11.66 -27.24
CA GLY A 292 7.57 -11.70 -25.77
C GLY A 292 8.07 -13.02 -25.17
N SER A 293 7.74 -14.18 -25.77
CA SER A 293 8.20 -15.50 -25.32
C SER A 293 9.71 -15.72 -25.51
N VAL A 294 10.29 -15.21 -26.60
CA VAL A 294 11.73 -15.25 -26.87
C VAL A 294 12.48 -14.30 -25.93
N CYS A 295 11.88 -13.15 -25.60
CA CYS A 295 12.46 -12.17 -24.68
C CYS A 295 12.51 -12.70 -23.24
N ILE A 296 11.45 -13.38 -22.77
CA ILE A 296 11.42 -14.05 -21.46
C ILE A 296 12.46 -15.18 -21.39
N PHE A 297 12.66 -15.91 -22.49
CA PHE A 297 13.68 -16.96 -22.57
C PHE A 297 15.11 -16.40 -22.40
N PHE A 298 15.46 -15.32 -23.09
CA PHE A 298 16.76 -14.64 -22.89
C PHE A 298 16.87 -13.99 -21.51
N ALA A 299 15.76 -13.52 -20.92
CA ALA A 299 15.71 -13.00 -19.55
C ALA A 299 16.16 -14.04 -18.52
N LEU A 300 15.63 -15.25 -18.65
CA LEU A 300 15.95 -16.37 -17.76
C LEU A 300 17.40 -16.84 -17.93
N LEU A 301 17.95 -16.78 -19.14
CA LEU A 301 19.35 -17.11 -19.41
C LEU A 301 20.34 -16.10 -18.82
N ALA A 302 19.99 -14.81 -18.78
CA ALA A 302 20.86 -13.76 -18.23
C ALA A 302 20.86 -13.68 -16.69
N LEU A 303 19.93 -14.40 -16.04
CA LEU A 303 19.85 -14.55 -14.58
C LEU A 303 20.70 -15.71 -14.02
N ILE A 304 21.30 -16.52 -14.89
CA ILE A 304 22.21 -17.64 -14.59
C ILE A 304 23.66 -17.15 -14.72
#